data_AF-A0A978VQE6-F1
#
_entry.id   AF-A0A978VQE6-F1
#
_cell.length_a   1.000
_cell.length_b   1.000
_cell.length_c   1.000
_cell.angle_alpha   90.00
_cell.angle_beta   90.00
_cell.angle_gamma   90.00
#
_symmetry.space_group_name_H-M   'P 1'
#
loop_
_entity.id
_entity.type
_entity.pdbx_description
1 polymer ?
#
loop_
_entity_poly.entity_id
_entity_poly.type
_entity_poly.pdbx_seq_one_letter_code
_entity_poly.pdbx_strand_id
1 'polypeptide(L)'
;MELVKIFKDFCAIDFSSNNFHGEIPKELGLLKSLLLLNLSNNALTGHIPSSFGNLHQLESLDLSKNHLNGEIPASISDLNFLSFLDVSYNQLVGRIPKGNQIQTFSADRFEGNEGLCGPPLTPKCGDEGEDTQPETPDEDGHSNSGNGIKWELIGAEVGYIVGFGSVIGPLAFSRRWRKRYFDGVEDIVFSVLPKQLLKKWLSGKMRVQK
;
A
#
# COMPACT_ATOMS: atom_id res chain seq x y z
N MET A 1 -17.25 17.17 42.03
CA MET A 1 -17.62 16.65 40.71
C MET A 1 -16.55 15.65 40.33
N GLU A 2 -16.78 14.38 40.66
CA GLU A 2 -15.89 13.30 40.22
C GLU A 2 -15.95 13.28 38.70
N LEU A 3 -14.77 13.36 38.07
CA LEU A 3 -14.59 12.96 36.69
C LEU A 3 -15.18 11.56 36.59
N VAL A 4 -16.40 11.46 36.05
CA VAL A 4 -16.87 10.27 35.36
C VAL A 4 -15.78 10.02 34.32
N LYS A 5 -14.79 9.22 34.69
CA LYS A 5 -13.99 8.47 33.73
C LYS A 5 -15.06 7.70 32.97
N ILE A 6 -15.50 8.27 31.86
CA ILE A 6 -16.22 7.57 30.82
C ILE A 6 -15.22 6.47 30.44
N PHE A 7 -15.34 5.32 31.09
CA PHE A 7 -14.79 4.09 30.56
C PHE A 7 -15.60 3.86 29.30
N LYS A 8 -15.13 4.43 28.19
CA LYS A 8 -15.52 3.96 26.87
C LYS A 8 -14.96 2.54 26.87
N ASP A 9 -15.82 1.55 27.13
CA ASP A 9 -15.41 0.15 27.15
C ASP A 9 -14.87 -0.17 25.76
N PHE A 10 -13.55 -0.13 25.63
CA PHE A 10 -12.85 -0.39 24.38
C PHE A 10 -12.87 -1.90 24.17
N CYS A 11 -13.83 -2.39 23.39
CA CYS A 11 -13.89 -3.78 23.02
C CYS A 11 -13.14 -3.97 21.71
N ALA A 12 -12.00 -4.66 21.77
CA ALA A 12 -11.17 -4.97 20.63
C ALA A 12 -10.84 -6.46 20.62
N ILE A 13 -10.93 -7.07 19.44
CA ILE A 13 -10.52 -8.44 19.18
C ILE A 13 -9.41 -8.40 18.15
N ASP A 14 -8.22 -8.86 18.54
CA ASP A 14 -7.11 -9.07 17.64
C ASP A 14 -6.69 -10.54 17.67
N PHE A 15 -6.96 -11.22 16.57
CA PHE A 15 -6.57 -12.60 16.30
C PHE A 15 -5.66 -12.69 15.07
N SER A 16 -5.04 -11.58 14.69
CA SER A 16 -4.19 -11.52 13.52
C SER A 16 -2.94 -12.39 13.67
N SER A 17 -2.36 -12.79 12.52
CA SER A 17 -1.10 -13.53 12.46
C SER A 17 -1.11 -14.87 13.19
N ASN A 18 -2.15 -15.66 12.93
CA ASN A 18 -2.29 -17.03 13.41
C ASN A 18 -2.52 -17.99 12.24
N ASN A 19 -2.85 -19.25 12.54
CA ASN A 19 -3.22 -20.27 11.56
C ASN A 19 -4.69 -20.70 11.71
N PHE A 20 -5.57 -19.75 12.03
CA PHE A 20 -7.00 -20.02 12.11
C PHE A 20 -7.54 -20.34 10.72
N HIS A 21 -8.39 -21.36 10.64
CA HIS A 21 -8.98 -21.87 9.41
C HIS A 21 -10.48 -22.07 9.60
N GLY A 22 -11.17 -22.31 8.49
CA GLY A 22 -12.63 -22.40 8.46
C GLY A 22 -13.28 -21.02 8.33
N GLU A 23 -14.59 -20.99 8.51
CA GLU A 23 -15.40 -19.79 8.28
C GLU A 23 -15.40 -18.83 9.47
N ILE A 24 -15.60 -17.55 9.18
CA ILE A 24 -15.82 -16.53 10.21
C ILE A 24 -17.21 -16.76 10.82
N PRO A 25 -17.33 -17.00 12.14
CA PRO A 25 -18.62 -17.23 12.78
C PRO A 25 -19.48 -15.96 12.74
N LYS A 26 -20.71 -16.10 12.26
CA LYS A 26 -21.68 -14.98 12.17
C LYS A 26 -22.01 -14.38 13.55
N GLU A 27 -21.78 -15.14 14.61
CA GLU A 27 -21.98 -14.77 16.01
C GLU A 27 -21.10 -13.59 16.43
N LEU A 28 -19.97 -13.34 15.76
CA LEU A 28 -19.17 -12.13 15.98
C LEU A 28 -19.98 -10.85 15.72
N GLY A 29 -20.98 -10.91 14.83
CA GLY A 29 -21.91 -9.80 14.58
C GLY A 29 -22.86 -9.47 15.76
N LEU A 30 -22.87 -10.28 16.83
CA LEU A 30 -23.62 -10.00 18.05
C LEU A 30 -22.87 -9.08 19.02
N LEU A 31 -21.58 -8.85 18.81
CA LEU A 31 -20.72 -8.04 19.68
C LEU A 31 -20.92 -6.53 19.42
N LYS A 32 -22.10 -6.01 19.75
CA LYS A 32 -22.53 -4.63 19.43
C LYS A 32 -21.60 -3.52 19.92
N SER A 33 -20.80 -3.78 20.95
CA SER A 33 -19.83 -2.82 21.51
C SER A 33 -18.43 -2.91 20.90
N LEU A 34 -18.21 -3.77 19.90
CA LEU A 34 -16.91 -3.99 19.28
C LEU A 34 -16.47 -2.76 18.48
N LEU A 35 -15.28 -2.25 18.78
CA LEU A 35 -14.66 -1.11 18.11
C LEU A 35 -13.58 -1.55 17.11
N LEU A 36 -12.86 -2.63 17.41
CA LEU A 36 -11.80 -3.15 16.54
C LEU A 36 -11.94 -4.64 16.38
N LEU A 37 -11.94 -5.10 15.12
CA LEU A 37 -11.85 -6.50 14.76
C LEU A 37 -10.70 -6.69 13.77
N ASN A 38 -9.65 -7.38 14.23
CA ASN A 38 -8.52 -7.75 13.41
C ASN A 38 -8.42 -9.28 13.31
N LEU A 39 -8.68 -9.81 12.12
CA LEU A 39 -8.58 -11.23 11.78
C LEU A 39 -7.51 -11.47 10.69
N SER A 40 -6.67 -10.49 10.41
CA SER A 40 -5.75 -10.55 9.27
C SER A 40 -4.65 -11.59 9.41
N ASN A 41 -4.06 -11.97 8.29
CA ASN A 41 -2.93 -12.91 8.26
C ASN A 41 -3.27 -14.25 8.94
N ASN A 42 -4.30 -14.91 8.43
CA ASN A 42 -4.76 -16.24 8.85
C ASN A 42 -5.08 -17.08 7.59
N ALA A 43 -5.68 -18.27 7.77
CA ALA A 43 -6.15 -19.14 6.69
C ALA A 43 -7.70 -19.24 6.68
N LEU A 44 -8.40 -18.16 7.06
CA LEU A 44 -9.87 -18.14 7.12
C LEU A 44 -10.46 -18.24 5.72
N THR A 45 -11.54 -19.01 5.58
CA THR A 45 -12.21 -19.32 4.31
C THR A 45 -13.68 -18.90 4.32
N GLY A 46 -14.36 -19.01 3.18
CA GLY A 46 -15.79 -18.72 3.10
C GLY A 46 -16.10 -17.22 3.03
N HIS A 47 -17.35 -16.85 3.32
CA HIS A 47 -17.85 -15.50 3.08
C HIS A 47 -17.63 -14.58 4.28
N ILE A 48 -17.51 -13.27 4.02
CA ILE A 48 -17.63 -12.27 5.08
C ILE A 48 -19.08 -12.28 5.58
N PRO A 49 -19.34 -12.48 6.89
CA PRO A 49 -20.70 -12.53 7.40
C PRO A 49 -21.42 -11.19 7.23
N SER A 50 -22.62 -11.20 6.62
CA SER A 50 -23.46 -10.00 6.53
C SER A 50 -23.87 -9.44 7.90
N SER A 51 -23.79 -10.26 8.95
CA SER A 51 -23.99 -9.83 10.34
C SER A 51 -22.96 -8.81 10.82
N PHE A 52 -21.84 -8.59 10.12
CA PHE A 52 -20.90 -7.53 10.47
C PHE A 52 -21.48 -6.13 10.33
N GLY A 53 -22.49 -5.94 9.46
CA GLY A 53 -23.25 -4.68 9.39
C GLY A 53 -24.00 -4.32 10.69
N ASN A 54 -24.16 -5.28 11.61
CA ASN A 54 -24.76 -5.04 12.93
C ASN A 54 -23.80 -4.35 13.91
N LEU A 55 -22.51 -4.29 13.62
CA LEU A 55 -21.47 -3.77 14.51
C LEU A 55 -21.39 -2.24 14.42
N HIS A 56 -22.47 -1.55 14.75
CA HIS A 56 -22.60 -0.11 14.51
C HIS A 56 -21.58 0.78 15.23
N GLN A 57 -20.78 0.26 16.16
CA GLN A 57 -19.69 1.00 16.81
C GLN A 57 -18.31 0.70 16.20
N LEU A 58 -18.21 -0.20 15.22
CA LEU A 58 -16.94 -0.65 14.68
C LEU A 58 -16.19 0.50 14.00
N GLU A 59 -14.97 0.74 14.47
CA GLU A 59 -14.06 1.78 13.99
C GLU A 59 -12.99 1.20 13.05
N SER A 60 -12.61 -0.08 13.24
CA SER A 60 -11.58 -0.76 12.46
C SER A 60 -11.92 -2.21 12.17
N LEU A 61 -11.87 -2.59 10.89
CA LEU A 61 -12.05 -3.95 10.40
C LEU A 61 -10.88 -4.35 9.49
N ASP A 62 -10.07 -5.29 9.94
CA ASP A 62 -8.98 -5.87 9.14
C ASP A 62 -9.24 -7.37 8.92
N LEU A 63 -9.49 -7.73 7.65
CA LEU A 63 -9.71 -9.10 7.17
C LEU A 63 -8.64 -9.50 6.14
N SER A 64 -7.60 -8.68 5.97
CA SER A 64 -6.59 -8.86 4.93
C SER A 64 -5.81 -10.16 5.08
N LYS A 65 -5.22 -10.66 3.98
CA LYS A 65 -4.35 -11.85 3.97
C LYS A 65 -5.05 -13.08 4.57
N ASN A 66 -6.15 -13.47 3.95
CA ASN A 66 -6.91 -14.69 4.25
C ASN A 66 -7.29 -15.39 2.92
N HIS A 67 -8.20 -16.36 2.99
CA HIS A 67 -8.78 -17.05 1.83
C HIS A 67 -10.30 -16.81 1.74
N LEU A 68 -10.76 -15.62 2.15
CA LEU A 68 -12.18 -15.25 2.12
C LEU A 68 -12.64 -15.09 0.67
N ASN A 69 -13.86 -15.51 0.38
CA ASN A 69 -14.45 -15.50 -0.96
C ASN A 69 -15.88 -14.91 -0.98
N GLY A 70 -16.46 -14.85 -2.17
CA GLY A 70 -17.76 -14.24 -2.38
C GLY A 70 -17.70 -12.70 -2.37
N GLU A 71 -18.86 -12.07 -2.26
CA GLU A 71 -18.99 -10.62 -2.30
C GLU A 71 -18.74 -9.96 -0.94
N ILE A 72 -18.30 -8.70 -0.96
CA ILE A 72 -18.31 -7.85 0.25
C ILE A 72 -19.77 -7.52 0.57
N PRO A 73 -20.29 -7.89 1.76
CA PRO A 73 -21.69 -7.64 2.09
C PRO A 73 -22.02 -6.14 2.05
N ALA A 74 -23.10 -5.77 1.36
CA ALA A 74 -23.56 -4.38 1.31
C ALA A 74 -23.86 -3.77 2.69
N SER A 75 -24.18 -4.61 3.69
CA SER A 75 -24.40 -4.18 5.07
C SER A 75 -23.16 -3.57 5.74
N ILE A 76 -21.95 -3.80 5.22
CA ILE A 76 -20.74 -3.11 5.69
C ILE A 76 -20.82 -1.61 5.36
N SER A 77 -21.55 -1.21 4.31
CA SER A 77 -21.79 0.21 4.00
C SER A 77 -22.61 0.94 5.07
N ASP A 78 -23.33 0.21 5.92
CA ASP A 78 -24.18 0.78 6.99
C ASP A 78 -23.40 1.12 8.26
N LEU A 79 -22.11 0.77 8.32
CA LEU A 79 -21.23 1.10 9.44
C LEU A 79 -20.84 2.59 9.35
N ASN A 80 -21.25 3.39 10.33
CA ASN A 80 -21.09 4.85 10.30
C ASN A 80 -19.78 5.34 10.93
N PHE A 81 -19.07 4.49 11.67
CA PHE A 81 -17.83 4.86 12.36
C PHE A 81 -16.61 4.18 11.76
N LEU A 82 -16.77 3.42 10.67
CA LEU A 82 -15.70 2.63 10.09
C LEU A 82 -14.65 3.56 9.48
N SER A 83 -13.51 3.65 10.16
CA SER A 83 -12.39 4.52 9.80
C SER A 83 -11.23 3.77 9.14
N PHE A 84 -11.22 2.44 9.31
CA PHE A 84 -10.24 1.54 8.72
C PHE A 84 -10.96 0.30 8.22
N LEU A 85 -10.76 -0.02 6.94
CA LEU A 85 -11.18 -1.26 6.32
C LEU A 85 -10.00 -1.80 5.50
N ASP A 86 -9.66 -3.06 5.69
CA ASP A 86 -8.71 -3.75 4.84
C ASP A 86 -9.22 -5.17 4.54
N VAL A 87 -9.44 -5.44 3.26
CA VAL A 87 -9.89 -6.75 2.76
C VAL A 87 -8.90 -7.28 1.71
N SER A 88 -7.72 -6.67 1.61
CA SER A 88 -6.71 -6.99 0.61
C SER A 88 -6.20 -8.44 0.75
N TYR A 89 -5.68 -9.00 -0.33
CA TYR A 89 -5.10 -10.35 -0.38
C TYR A 89 -6.10 -11.41 0.12
N ASN A 90 -7.24 -11.50 -0.56
CA ASN A 90 -8.28 -12.53 -0.38
C ASN A 90 -8.73 -13.05 -1.77
N GLN A 91 -9.85 -13.77 -1.83
CA GLN A 91 -10.46 -14.29 -3.06
C GLN A 91 -11.85 -13.68 -3.29
N LEU A 92 -12.04 -12.43 -2.88
CA LEU A 92 -13.32 -11.72 -2.98
C LEU A 92 -13.66 -11.39 -4.43
N VAL A 93 -14.95 -11.37 -4.73
CA VAL A 93 -15.49 -11.13 -6.07
C VAL A 93 -16.62 -10.10 -6.05
N GLY A 94 -16.99 -9.59 -7.23
CA GLY A 94 -18.15 -8.72 -7.39
C GLY A 94 -17.84 -7.24 -7.17
N ARG A 95 -18.90 -6.42 -7.17
CA ARG A 95 -18.77 -4.96 -7.07
C ARG A 95 -18.52 -4.53 -5.63
N ILE A 96 -17.54 -3.65 -5.41
CA ILE A 96 -17.33 -3.00 -4.12
C ILE A 96 -18.59 -2.21 -3.72
N PRO A 97 -19.18 -2.46 -2.53
CA PRO A 97 -20.39 -1.79 -2.09
C PRO A 97 -20.24 -0.27 -2.08
N LYS A 98 -21.25 0.42 -2.60
CA LYS A 98 -21.35 1.88 -2.49
C LYS A 98 -21.83 2.22 -1.08
N GLY A 99 -21.16 3.16 -0.43
CA GLY A 99 -21.47 3.59 0.93
C GLY A 99 -20.68 4.83 1.30
N ASN A 100 -21.09 5.51 2.36
CA ASN A 100 -20.53 6.81 2.76
C ASN A 100 -19.03 6.76 3.05
N GLN A 101 -18.53 5.63 3.55
CA GLN A 101 -17.13 5.47 3.98
C GLN A 101 -16.33 4.53 3.07
N ILE A 102 -16.95 3.51 2.46
CA ILE A 102 -16.23 2.48 1.69
C ILE A 102 -15.47 3.08 0.49
N GLN A 103 -16.09 4.04 -0.21
CA GLN A 103 -15.46 4.68 -1.37
C GLN A 103 -14.36 5.67 -1.01
N THR A 104 -14.22 6.01 0.28
CA THR A 104 -13.15 6.92 0.76
C THR A 104 -11.84 6.19 1.00
N PHE A 105 -11.88 4.85 1.10
CA PHE A 105 -10.69 4.04 1.28
C PHE A 105 -9.89 3.96 -0.02
N SER A 106 -8.58 3.95 0.13
CA SER A 106 -7.64 3.82 -0.98
C SER A 106 -7.68 2.42 -1.60
N ALA A 107 -7.28 2.31 -2.87
CA ALA A 107 -7.36 1.07 -3.65
C ALA A 107 -6.52 -0.09 -3.07
N ASP A 108 -5.45 0.20 -2.32
CA ASP A 108 -4.62 -0.79 -1.62
C ASP A 108 -5.43 -1.68 -0.68
N ARG A 109 -6.51 -1.17 -0.10
CA ARG A 109 -7.38 -1.91 0.84
C ARG A 109 -8.18 -3.02 0.21
N PHE A 110 -8.25 -3.05 -1.12
CA PHE A 110 -8.98 -4.02 -1.90
C PHE A 110 -8.06 -4.83 -2.85
N GLU A 111 -6.75 -4.52 -2.87
CA GLU A 111 -5.77 -5.18 -3.74
C GLU A 111 -5.68 -6.69 -3.48
N GLY A 112 -5.22 -7.47 -4.46
CA GLY A 112 -5.01 -8.90 -4.29
C GLY A 112 -6.30 -9.72 -4.28
N ASN A 113 -7.43 -9.13 -4.69
CA ASN A 113 -8.69 -9.81 -4.96
C ASN A 113 -9.02 -9.69 -6.46
N GLU A 114 -8.73 -10.71 -7.26
CA GLU A 114 -8.84 -10.60 -8.74
C GLU A 114 -10.27 -10.41 -9.25
N GLY A 115 -11.28 -10.85 -8.50
CA GLY A 115 -12.68 -10.73 -8.90
C GLY A 115 -13.38 -9.45 -8.45
N LEU A 116 -12.72 -8.58 -7.66
CA LEU A 116 -13.32 -7.32 -7.23
C LEU A 116 -13.29 -6.27 -8.34
N CYS A 117 -14.37 -5.50 -8.44
CA CYS A 117 -14.52 -4.45 -9.45
C CYS A 117 -15.26 -3.22 -8.91
N GLY A 118 -15.14 -2.10 -9.63
CA GLY A 118 -15.73 -0.82 -9.27
C GLY A 118 -14.84 0.04 -8.36
N PRO A 119 -15.16 1.34 -8.18
CA PRO A 119 -14.36 2.26 -7.38
C PRO A 119 -14.20 1.76 -5.93
N PRO A 120 -13.01 1.89 -5.31
CA PRO A 120 -11.80 2.61 -5.77
C PRO A 120 -10.90 1.84 -6.77
N LEU A 121 -11.24 0.63 -7.19
CA LEU A 121 -10.45 -0.13 -8.16
C LEU A 121 -10.70 0.33 -9.60
N THR A 122 -9.73 0.06 -10.49
CA THR A 122 -9.76 0.42 -11.91
C THR A 122 -10.63 -0.47 -12.81
N PRO A 123 -10.81 -1.79 -12.58
CA PRO A 123 -11.68 -2.60 -13.42
C PRO A 123 -13.13 -2.16 -13.24
N LYS A 124 -13.77 -1.76 -14.33
CA LYS A 124 -15.23 -1.57 -14.35
C LYS A 124 -15.86 -2.95 -14.29
N CYS A 125 -16.84 -3.12 -13.41
CA CYS A 125 -17.68 -4.31 -13.44
C CYS A 125 -18.34 -4.40 -14.81
N GLY A 126 -18.30 -5.57 -15.46
CA GLY A 126 -18.96 -5.78 -16.75
C GLY A 126 -20.46 -5.53 -16.60
N ASP A 127 -20.99 -4.59 -17.37
CA ASP A 127 -22.43 -4.34 -17.45
C ASP A 127 -23.02 -5.41 -18.38
N GLU A 128 -23.68 -6.42 -17.82
CA GLU A 128 -24.68 -7.17 -18.58
C GLU A 128 -25.91 -6.28 -18.75
N GLY A 129 -25.99 -5.61 -19.91
CA GLY A 129 -27.22 -5.06 -20.46
C GLY A 129 -27.43 -3.54 -20.37
N GLU A 130 -27.40 -2.92 -21.56
CA GLU A 130 -28.28 -1.81 -21.97
C GLU A 130 -28.02 -0.41 -21.37
N ASP A 131 -27.27 0.45 -22.09
CA ASP A 131 -27.87 1.30 -23.13
C ASP A 131 -26.79 2.02 -23.96
N THR A 132 -27.04 2.08 -25.27
CA THR A 132 -26.19 2.74 -26.27
C THR A 132 -26.71 4.15 -26.52
N GLN A 133 -25.81 5.13 -26.64
CA GLN A 133 -25.82 6.29 -27.58
C GLN A 133 -25.28 7.57 -26.93
N PRO A 134 -24.84 8.58 -27.71
CA PRO A 134 -24.06 8.52 -28.95
C PRO A 134 -22.87 9.51 -28.90
N GLU A 135 -21.85 9.25 -29.72
CA GLU A 135 -20.78 10.21 -30.02
C GLU A 135 -21.35 11.44 -30.76
N THR A 136 -20.98 12.64 -30.32
CA THR A 136 -21.14 13.89 -31.09
C THR A 136 -19.85 14.22 -31.84
N PRO A 137 -19.92 14.64 -33.12
CA PRO A 137 -18.78 14.96 -33.96
C PRO A 137 -18.34 16.44 -33.82
N ASP A 138 -17.26 16.76 -34.55
CA ASP A 138 -16.70 18.07 -34.93
C ASP A 138 -15.40 18.45 -34.18
N GLU A 139 -14.33 18.96 -34.78
CA GLU A 139 -13.90 19.20 -36.17
C GLU A 139 -12.36 19.46 -36.11
N ASP A 140 -11.62 18.91 -37.07
CA ASP A 140 -10.42 19.38 -37.77
C ASP A 140 -9.28 20.20 -37.09
N GLY A 141 -8.03 19.77 -37.34
CA GLY A 141 -6.86 20.64 -37.18
C GLY A 141 -5.47 20.01 -37.25
N HIS A 142 -5.03 19.58 -38.44
CA HIS A 142 -3.63 19.50 -38.94
C HIS A 142 -2.45 19.21 -37.96
N SER A 143 -1.93 17.98 -38.08
CA SER A 143 -0.50 17.57 -38.19
C SER A 143 0.61 18.41 -37.54
N ASN A 144 1.35 17.80 -36.59
CA ASN A 144 2.81 17.73 -36.73
C ASN A 144 3.48 16.56 -35.98
N SER A 145 4.55 16.10 -36.62
CA SER A 145 5.57 15.14 -36.19
C SER A 145 6.10 15.33 -34.77
N GLY A 146 6.34 14.22 -34.06
CA GLY A 146 7.20 14.21 -32.88
C GLY A 146 7.07 12.95 -32.02
N ASN A 147 7.89 11.92 -32.29
CA ASN A 147 8.17 10.87 -31.31
C ASN A 147 8.91 11.48 -30.12
N GLY A 148 8.17 11.94 -29.12
CA GLY A 148 8.72 12.45 -27.87
C GLY A 148 9.20 11.30 -26.99
N ILE A 149 10.51 11.04 -26.99
CA ILE A 149 11.14 10.20 -25.97
C ILE A 149 10.92 10.89 -24.62
N LYS A 150 10.24 10.23 -23.69
CA LYS A 150 10.03 10.73 -22.32
C LYS A 150 11.35 10.59 -21.54
N TRP A 151 12.17 11.64 -21.55
CA TRP A 151 13.49 11.71 -20.92
C TRP A 151 13.47 11.52 -19.39
N GLU A 152 12.32 11.64 -18.73
CA GLU A 152 12.19 11.39 -17.29
C GLU A 152 12.31 9.90 -16.92
N LEU A 153 11.92 8.98 -17.80
CA LEU A 153 11.96 7.54 -17.53
C LEU A 153 13.39 6.98 -17.68
N ILE A 154 14.16 7.50 -18.65
CA ILE A 154 15.52 7.05 -18.94
C ILE A 154 16.51 7.54 -17.86
N GLY A 155 16.28 8.74 -17.30
CA GLY A 155 17.13 9.29 -16.23
C GLY A 155 17.07 8.48 -14.93
N ALA A 156 15.89 7.94 -14.60
CA ALA A 156 15.69 7.14 -13.38
C ALA A 156 16.36 5.76 -13.47
N GLU A 157 16.30 5.10 -14.64
CA GLU A 157 16.92 3.77 -14.82
C GLU A 157 18.45 3.83 -14.88
N VAL A 158 19.03 4.82 -15.57
CA VAL A 158 20.48 5.00 -15.63
C VAL A 158 21.02 5.41 -14.24
N GLY A 159 20.28 6.23 -13.50
CA GLY A 159 20.63 6.62 -12.13
C GLY A 159 20.69 5.44 -11.16
N TYR A 160 19.77 4.49 -11.29
CA TYR A 160 19.74 3.29 -10.43
C TYR A 160 20.91 2.34 -10.74
N ILE A 161 21.19 2.08 -12.02
CA ILE A 161 22.29 1.18 -12.41
C ILE A 161 23.65 1.78 -12.05
N VAL A 162 23.85 3.07 -12.33
CA VAL A 162 25.12 3.74 -12.05
C VAL A 162 25.31 3.98 -10.56
N GLY A 163 24.27 4.40 -9.82
CA GLY A 163 24.37 4.70 -8.39
C GLY A 163 24.44 3.46 -7.50
N PHE A 164 23.57 2.48 -7.73
CA PHE A 164 23.46 1.31 -6.86
C PHE A 164 24.55 0.27 -7.18
N GLY A 165 24.88 0.09 -8.45
CA GLY A 165 25.91 -0.85 -8.91
C GLY A 165 27.34 -0.41 -8.55
N SER A 166 27.64 0.88 -8.63
CA SER A 166 28.99 1.40 -8.32
C SER A 166 29.28 1.44 -6.82
N VAL A 167 28.27 1.61 -5.96
CA VAL A 167 28.48 1.72 -4.51
C VAL A 167 28.30 0.38 -3.79
N ILE A 168 27.23 -0.37 -4.09
CA ILE A 168 26.86 -1.55 -3.28
C ILE A 168 27.52 -2.83 -3.78
N GLY A 169 27.67 -2.99 -5.11
CA GLY A 169 28.27 -4.18 -5.71
C GLY A 169 29.70 -4.49 -5.21
N PRO A 170 30.63 -3.51 -5.20
CA PRO A 170 32.00 -3.72 -4.72
C PRO A 170 32.09 -3.96 -3.20
N LEU A 171 31.13 -3.44 -2.41
CA LEU A 171 31.10 -3.58 -0.96
C LEU A 171 30.67 -4.99 -0.51
N ALA A 172 29.82 -5.65 -1.31
CA ALA A 172 29.23 -6.94 -1.02
C ALA A 172 30.12 -8.15 -1.41
N PHE A 173 30.94 -8.06 -2.46
CA PHE A 173 31.52 -9.28 -3.07
C PHE A 173 32.91 -9.72 -2.57
N SER A 174 33.72 -8.88 -1.88
CA SER A 174 34.81 -9.35 -0.99
C SER A 174 35.58 -8.21 -0.30
N ARG A 175 36.29 -8.56 0.79
CA ARG A 175 37.14 -7.62 1.56
C ARG A 175 38.28 -6.97 0.76
N ARG A 176 38.76 -7.60 -0.33
CA ARG A 176 39.84 -7.06 -1.18
C ARG A 176 39.37 -5.93 -2.11
N TRP A 177 38.15 -6.04 -2.64
CA TRP A 177 37.61 -5.05 -3.59
C TRP A 177 37.16 -3.77 -2.91
N ARG A 178 36.73 -3.87 -1.65
CA ARG A 178 36.47 -2.72 -0.78
C ARG A 178 37.65 -1.77 -0.69
N LYS A 179 38.87 -2.29 -0.47
CA LYS A 179 40.06 -1.44 -0.31
C LYS A 179 40.39 -0.68 -1.60
N ARG A 180 40.37 -1.36 -2.75
CA ARG A 180 40.63 -0.73 -4.05
C ARG A 180 39.55 0.28 -4.45
N TYR A 181 38.30 0.03 -4.05
CA TYR A 181 37.19 0.95 -4.26
C TYR A 181 37.40 2.25 -3.48
N PHE A 182 37.71 2.18 -2.18
CA PHE A 182 37.99 3.37 -1.38
C PHE A 182 39.21 4.15 -1.87
N ASP A 183 40.28 3.45 -2.27
CA ASP A 183 41.48 4.10 -2.83
C ASP A 183 41.17 4.86 -4.14
N GLY A 184 40.34 4.31 -5.02
CA GLY A 184 39.93 4.96 -6.27
C GLY A 184 38.95 6.12 -6.08
N VAL A 185 38.04 6.01 -5.11
CA VAL A 185 37.13 7.11 -4.75
C VAL A 185 37.91 8.28 -4.14
N GLU A 186 38.90 8.02 -3.29
CA GLU A 186 39.76 9.10 -2.76
C GLU A 186 40.50 9.82 -3.90
N ASP A 187 41.09 9.10 -4.86
CA ASP A 187 41.84 9.70 -5.99
C ASP A 187 40.97 10.60 -6.88
N ILE A 188 39.74 10.16 -7.18
CA ILE A 188 38.75 10.97 -7.92
C ILE A 188 38.36 12.22 -7.12
N VAL A 189 38.10 12.07 -5.82
CA VAL A 189 37.78 13.21 -4.94
C VAL A 189 38.93 14.22 -4.87
N PHE A 190 40.19 13.76 -4.86
CA PHE A 190 41.37 14.63 -4.92
C PHE A 190 41.51 15.35 -6.27
N SER A 191 41.09 14.73 -7.37
CA SER A 191 41.14 15.31 -8.71
C SER A 191 40.08 16.41 -8.96
N VAL A 192 38.94 16.31 -8.28
CA VAL A 192 37.79 17.22 -8.47
C VAL A 192 37.77 18.35 -7.44
N LEU A 193 38.34 18.16 -6.26
CA LEU A 193 38.30 19.17 -5.21
C LEU A 193 39.29 20.33 -5.47
N PRO A 194 38.86 21.60 -5.29
CA PRO A 194 39.74 22.75 -5.39
C PRO A 194 40.87 22.66 -4.34
N LYS A 195 42.11 22.97 -4.75
CA LYS A 195 43.35 22.83 -3.94
C LYS A 195 43.27 23.45 -2.53
N GLN A 196 42.41 24.45 -2.32
CA GLN A 196 42.17 25.09 -1.03
C GLN A 196 41.45 24.19 -0.01
N LEU A 197 40.51 23.35 -0.46
CA LEU A 197 39.78 22.41 0.38
C LEU A 197 40.65 21.20 0.73
N LEU A 198 41.49 20.76 -0.21
CA LEU A 198 42.53 19.75 0.03
C LEU A 198 43.44 20.13 1.21
N LYS A 199 43.88 21.39 1.24
CA LYS A 199 44.79 21.92 2.27
C LYS A 199 44.13 21.93 3.66
N LYS A 200 42.84 22.24 3.73
CA LYS A 200 42.04 22.14 4.97
C LYS A 200 41.84 20.69 5.42
N TRP A 201 41.54 19.78 4.50
CA TRP A 201 41.32 18.36 4.81
C TRP A 201 42.60 17.67 5.31
N LEU A 202 43.75 17.92 4.68
CA LEU A 202 45.05 17.39 5.12
C LEU A 202 45.48 17.96 6.49
N SER A 203 45.17 19.23 6.77
CA SER A 203 45.42 19.86 8.08
C SER A 203 44.52 19.28 9.20
N GLY A 204 43.32 18.80 8.85
CA GLY A 204 42.43 18.08 9.75
C GLY A 204 42.91 16.65 10.04
N LYS A 205 43.36 15.92 9.01
CA LYS A 205 43.81 14.52 9.13
C LYS A 205 45.06 14.36 9.99
N MET A 206 45.99 15.33 9.98
CA MET A 206 47.18 15.32 10.86
C MET A 206 46.85 15.62 12.34
N ARG A 207 45.67 16.16 12.65
CA ARG A 207 45.28 16.49 14.03
C ARG A 207 44.61 15.32 14.76
N VAL A 208 44.29 14.24 14.05
CA VAL A 208 43.61 13.04 14.58
C VAL A 208 44.59 11.91 14.93
N GLN A 209 45.90 12.09 14.67
CA GLN A 209 46.95 11.12 15.02
C GLN A 209 47.96 11.62 16.07
N LYS A 210 47.51 12.44 17.03
CA LYS A 210 48.30 12.75 18.22
C LYS A 210 47.46 12.59 19.47
#